data_AF-A0A1G0J461-F1
#
_entry.id   AF-A0A1G0J461-F1
#
_cell.length_a   1.000
_cell.length_b   1.000
_cell.length_c   1.000
_cell.angle_alpha   90.00
_cell.angle_beta   90.00
_cell.angle_gamma   90.00
#
_symmetry.space_group_name_H-M   'P 1'
#
loop_
_entity.id
_entity.type
_entity.pdbx_description
1 polymer ?
#
loop_
_entity_poly.entity_id
_entity_poly.type
_entity_poly.pdbx_seq_one_letter_code
_entity_poly.pdbx_strand_id
1 'polypeptide(L)'
;MITCINLGKSLSLLLDAATEIQMDPEPTEQDKAFLTRQLVQVTLPHSSPGNVPIWKRRNGNLTLSIRPGWNHEKDQPIGYPFGSIPRLLLFWITTEALRTQSRKLELGESLAGFMRDIGLDPSTGGGKRGDGRRLQNQMERLFRATISLEMMDTKDKNVIGKRWIDMQVAPEGELWWNFKNPGQATLFGSWIELGEKFYEAIIASPVPLDKRALRALKRSPLALDLYAWATYKTYSLNHHKKVEQFIPWHAFMAQLGAEYNDHKNFKKKAKAAFKKVRSVYPGLEMEEVDGGFIIRQGKTAIRQKQSRRKLSTKISG
;
A
#
# COMPACT_ATOMS: atom_id res chain seq x y z
N MET A 1 29.60 -27.78 18.06
CA MET A 1 29.03 -26.49 18.49
C MET A 1 28.49 -25.77 17.27
N ILE A 2 27.17 -25.73 17.10
CA ILE A 2 26.54 -24.93 16.04
C ILE A 2 26.58 -23.48 16.52
N THR A 3 27.43 -22.66 15.94
CA THR A 3 27.44 -21.21 16.14
C THR A 3 26.09 -20.65 15.68
N CYS A 4 25.23 -20.29 16.63
CA CYS A 4 24.03 -19.51 16.34
C CYS A 4 24.45 -18.17 15.74
N ILE A 5 24.30 -18.03 14.42
CA ILE A 5 24.48 -16.75 13.73
C ILE A 5 23.40 -15.81 14.26
N ASN A 6 23.81 -14.74 14.96
CA ASN A 6 22.90 -13.71 15.44
C ASN A 6 22.42 -12.85 14.25
N LEU A 7 21.38 -13.31 13.57
CA LEU A 7 20.73 -12.58 12.48
C LEU A 7 19.98 -11.40 13.08
N GLY A 8 20.20 -10.19 12.55
CA GLY A 8 19.43 -9.02 12.99
C GLY A 8 17.93 -9.23 12.81
N LYS A 9 17.09 -8.76 13.75
CA LYS A 9 15.62 -8.98 13.80
C LYS A 9 14.86 -8.77 12.48
N SER A 10 15.36 -7.90 11.59
CA SER A 10 14.71 -7.66 10.29
C SER A 10 14.99 -8.75 9.26
N LEU A 11 16.16 -9.38 9.35
CA LEU A 11 16.57 -10.45 8.44
C LEU A 11 15.93 -11.76 8.88
N SER A 12 15.86 -12.04 10.19
CA SER A 12 15.12 -13.19 10.72
C SER A 12 13.66 -13.17 10.27
N LEU A 13 12.95 -12.05 10.50
CA LEU A 13 11.56 -11.88 10.07
C LEU A 13 11.35 -12.11 8.56
N LEU A 14 12.32 -11.73 7.72
CA LEU A 14 12.26 -11.93 6.28
C LEU A 14 12.47 -13.40 5.92
N LEU A 15 13.42 -14.08 6.57
CA LEU A 15 13.71 -15.49 6.34
C LEU A 15 12.57 -16.40 6.84
N ASP A 16 12.00 -16.07 7.99
CA ASP A 16 10.86 -16.79 8.57
C ASP A 16 9.66 -16.71 7.61
N ALA A 17 9.31 -15.50 7.16
CA ALA A 17 8.23 -15.30 6.20
C ALA A 17 8.53 -15.95 4.83
N ALA A 18 9.77 -15.90 4.35
CA ALA A 18 10.17 -16.55 3.11
C ALA A 18 10.00 -18.07 3.19
N THR A 19 10.42 -18.66 4.31
CA THR A 19 10.29 -20.11 4.58
C THR A 19 8.82 -20.50 4.67
N GLU A 20 8.03 -19.73 5.42
CA GLU A 20 6.59 -19.95 5.58
C GLU A 20 5.86 -19.90 4.23
N ILE A 21 6.11 -18.87 3.41
CA ILE A 21 5.50 -18.71 2.08
C ILE A 21 5.97 -19.81 1.13
N GLN A 22 7.21 -20.30 1.25
CA GLN A 22 7.69 -21.36 0.38
C GLN A 22 7.11 -22.73 0.74
N MET A 23 6.90 -23.00 2.03
CA MET A 23 6.26 -24.22 2.51
C MET A 23 4.74 -24.22 2.26
N ASP A 24 4.09 -23.07 2.47
CA ASP A 24 2.66 -22.87 2.24
C ASP A 24 2.39 -21.62 1.38
N PRO A 25 2.41 -21.78 0.03
CA PRO A 25 2.31 -20.65 -0.90
C PRO A 25 0.97 -19.92 -0.92
N GLU A 26 -0.12 -20.56 -0.49
CA GLU A 26 -1.43 -19.93 -0.49
C GLU A 26 -1.76 -19.43 0.92
N PRO A 27 -1.89 -18.11 1.14
CA PRO A 27 -2.21 -17.61 2.47
C PRO A 27 -3.62 -18.03 2.90
N THR A 28 -3.80 -18.19 4.20
CA THR A 28 -5.12 -18.33 4.81
C THR A 28 -6.01 -17.12 4.50
N GLU A 29 -7.33 -17.24 4.62
CA GLU A 29 -8.22 -16.07 4.45
C GLU A 29 -7.89 -14.94 5.44
N GLN A 30 -7.38 -15.26 6.63
CA GLN A 30 -6.93 -14.26 7.61
C GLN A 30 -5.64 -13.57 7.18
N ASP A 31 -4.75 -14.26 6.45
CA ASP A 31 -3.49 -13.73 5.92
C ASP A 31 -3.64 -13.05 4.55
N LYS A 32 -4.86 -12.95 4.01
CA LYS A 32 -5.14 -12.15 2.82
C LYS A 32 -5.30 -10.69 3.19
N ALA A 33 -4.56 -9.83 2.47
CA ALA A 33 -4.74 -8.39 2.45
C ALA A 33 -5.06 -7.91 1.04
N PHE A 34 -5.56 -6.69 0.95
CA PHE A 34 -5.92 -6.08 -0.33
C PHE A 34 -5.41 -4.65 -0.42
N LEU A 35 -5.11 -4.19 -1.64
CA LEU A 35 -4.90 -2.79 -1.97
C LEU A 35 -5.61 -2.46 -3.27
N THR A 36 -6.21 -1.29 -3.38
CA THR A 36 -6.82 -0.88 -4.65
C THR A 36 -5.77 -0.69 -5.75
N ARG A 37 -6.12 -1.12 -6.97
CA ARG A 37 -5.26 -1.04 -8.17
C ARG A 37 -4.67 0.36 -8.38
N GLN A 38 -5.44 1.40 -8.14
CA GLN A 38 -5.02 2.78 -8.35
C GLN A 38 -3.83 3.13 -7.44
N LEU A 39 -3.86 2.72 -6.16
CA LEU A 39 -2.77 2.96 -5.21
C LEU A 39 -1.55 2.06 -5.44
N VAL A 40 -1.69 0.99 -6.23
CA VAL A 40 -0.54 0.23 -6.77
C VAL A 40 0.11 0.98 -7.94
N GLN A 41 -0.69 1.67 -8.75
CA GLN A 41 -0.21 2.41 -9.93
C GLN A 41 0.37 3.77 -9.57
N VAL A 42 -0.17 4.44 -8.56
CA VAL A 42 0.26 5.75 -8.04
C VAL A 42 0.30 5.70 -6.52
N THR A 43 1.49 5.51 -5.96
CA THR A 43 1.70 5.20 -4.55
C THR A 43 1.77 6.45 -3.66
N LEU A 44 1.65 6.29 -2.34
CA LEU A 44 1.85 7.38 -1.37
C LEU A 44 3.30 7.92 -1.38
N PRO A 45 3.60 9.05 -0.72
CA PRO A 45 4.99 9.48 -0.53
C PRO A 45 5.83 8.46 0.24
N HIS A 46 7.10 8.25 -0.14
CA HIS A 46 8.04 7.39 0.60
C HIS A 46 8.63 8.10 1.82
N SER A 47 8.82 9.41 1.69
CA SER A 47 9.37 10.30 2.70
C SER A 47 8.44 11.50 2.92
N SER A 48 8.69 12.26 3.98
CA SER A 48 7.90 13.48 4.23
C SER A 48 8.08 14.46 3.06
N PRO A 49 6.99 14.88 2.39
CA PRO A 49 7.08 15.86 1.32
C PRO A 49 7.52 17.26 1.78
N GLY A 50 7.55 17.52 3.09
CA GLY A 50 7.75 18.87 3.63
C GLY A 50 6.54 19.77 3.35
N ASN A 51 6.82 21.06 3.16
CA ASN A 51 5.81 22.11 3.03
C ASN A 51 5.55 22.44 1.55
N VAL A 52 4.97 21.49 0.83
CA VAL A 52 4.43 21.72 -0.52
C VAL A 52 2.93 21.97 -0.43
N PRO A 53 2.31 22.75 -1.34
CA PRO A 53 0.86 22.99 -1.32
C PRO A 53 0.04 21.74 -1.63
N ILE A 54 0.49 20.97 -2.64
CA ILE A 54 -0.13 19.73 -3.09
C ILE A 54 1.00 18.77 -3.44
N TRP A 55 0.96 17.57 -2.88
CA TRP A 55 1.87 16.51 -3.30
C TRP A 55 1.26 15.72 -4.45
N LYS A 56 2.05 15.35 -5.46
CA LYS A 56 1.59 14.65 -6.67
C LYS A 56 2.48 13.48 -7.06
N ARG A 57 1.88 12.46 -7.68
CA ARG A 57 2.58 11.34 -8.33
C ARG A 57 1.87 10.99 -9.62
N ARG A 58 2.64 10.76 -10.69
CA ARG A 58 2.12 10.51 -12.03
C ARG A 58 2.65 9.19 -12.57
N ASN A 59 1.76 8.42 -13.18
CA ASN A 59 2.07 7.22 -13.94
C ASN A 59 1.31 7.25 -15.27
N GLY A 60 2.02 7.57 -16.36
CA GLY A 60 1.41 7.77 -17.67
C GLY A 60 0.36 8.87 -17.64
N ASN A 61 -0.90 8.51 -17.86
CA ASN A 61 -2.02 9.44 -17.85
C ASN A 61 -2.78 9.53 -16.51
N LEU A 62 -2.42 8.71 -15.52
CA LEU A 62 -2.99 8.73 -14.18
C LEU A 62 -2.13 9.59 -13.26
N THR A 63 -2.75 10.53 -12.56
CA THR A 63 -2.11 11.37 -11.55
C THR A 63 -2.85 11.24 -10.22
N LEU A 64 -2.10 10.87 -9.18
CA LEU A 64 -2.51 11.02 -7.79
C LEU A 64 -2.10 12.40 -7.31
N SER A 65 -3.00 13.09 -6.61
CA SER A 65 -2.64 14.23 -5.79
C SER A 65 -3.22 14.09 -4.38
N ILE A 66 -2.50 14.61 -3.40
CA ILE A 66 -2.89 14.57 -2.00
C ILE A 66 -2.95 16.01 -1.49
N ARG A 67 -4.02 16.34 -0.75
CA ARG A 67 -4.13 17.56 0.05
C ARG A 67 -4.16 17.16 1.52
N PRO A 68 -3.32 17.77 2.38
CA PRO A 68 -3.32 17.47 3.80
C PRO A 68 -4.57 18.07 4.46
N GLY A 69 -5.02 17.47 5.57
CA GLY A 69 -6.03 18.10 6.42
C GLY A 69 -5.47 19.31 7.17
N TRP A 70 -6.36 20.07 7.82
CA TRP A 70 -6.02 21.24 8.62
C TRP A 70 -6.13 20.94 10.11
N ASN A 71 -5.16 21.41 10.89
CA ASN A 71 -5.23 21.39 12.36
C ASN A 71 -5.70 22.78 12.81
N HIS A 72 -6.96 22.89 13.25
CA HIS A 72 -7.57 24.15 13.66
C HIS A 72 -6.98 24.73 14.96
N GLU A 73 -6.50 23.88 15.87
CA GLU A 73 -5.91 24.34 17.14
C GLU A 73 -4.56 25.03 16.94
N LYS A 74 -3.76 24.54 15.99
CA LYS A 74 -2.41 25.04 15.70
C LYS A 74 -2.35 25.92 14.46
N ASP A 75 -3.49 26.13 13.81
CA ASP A 75 -3.67 26.85 12.57
C ASP A 75 -2.61 26.50 11.49
N GLN A 76 -2.43 25.20 11.23
CA GLN A 76 -1.45 24.72 10.27
C GLN A 76 -1.87 23.39 9.62
N PRO A 77 -1.31 23.01 8.45
CA PRO A 77 -1.53 21.69 7.88
C PRO A 77 -1.09 20.56 8.82
N ILE A 78 -1.91 19.51 8.95
CA ILE A 78 -1.55 18.26 9.65
C ILE A 78 -0.35 17.59 8.95
N GLY A 79 -0.24 17.82 7.63
CA GLY A 79 0.80 17.33 6.74
C GLY A 79 0.41 16.03 6.03
N TYR A 80 1.27 15.56 5.13
CA TYR A 80 0.98 14.42 4.26
C TYR A 80 1.15 13.07 4.96
N PRO A 81 0.35 12.03 4.62
CA PRO A 81 0.67 10.66 4.96
C PRO A 81 1.89 10.20 4.14
N PHE A 82 2.89 9.60 4.80
CA PHE A 82 4.09 9.09 4.12
C PHE A 82 4.71 7.87 4.83
N GLY A 83 5.58 7.17 4.10
CA GLY A 83 6.33 6.03 4.65
C GLY A 83 5.46 4.78 4.82
N SER A 84 5.94 3.83 5.65
CA SER A 84 5.32 2.50 5.71
C SER A 84 3.95 2.48 6.40
N ILE A 85 3.75 3.25 7.47
CA ILE A 85 2.55 3.14 8.30
C ILE A 85 1.26 3.45 7.51
N PRO A 86 1.15 4.55 6.75
CA PRO A 86 -0.03 4.78 5.91
C PRO A 86 -0.30 3.67 4.89
N ARG A 87 0.74 3.00 4.39
CA ARG A 87 0.56 1.85 3.48
C ARG A 87 -0.03 0.65 4.20
N LEU A 88 0.48 0.35 5.39
CA LEU A 88 -0.07 -0.69 6.27
C LEU A 88 -1.53 -0.40 6.63
N LEU A 89 -1.86 0.86 6.93
CA LEU A 89 -3.23 1.31 7.14
C LEU A 89 -4.09 1.12 5.89
N LEU A 90 -3.62 1.47 4.70
CA LEU A 90 -4.38 1.26 3.46
C LEU A 90 -4.61 -0.22 3.15
N PHE A 91 -3.63 -1.10 3.42
CA PHE A 91 -3.83 -2.54 3.32
C PHE A 91 -4.92 -3.01 4.28
N TRP A 92 -4.87 -2.56 5.54
CA TRP A 92 -5.88 -2.90 6.55
C TRP A 92 -7.26 -2.35 6.17
N ILE A 93 -7.38 -1.05 5.85
CA ILE A 93 -8.64 -0.38 5.47
C ILE A 93 -9.30 -1.11 4.30
N THR A 94 -8.55 -1.38 3.24
CA THR A 94 -9.10 -2.05 2.04
C THR A 94 -9.57 -3.47 2.38
N THR A 95 -8.79 -4.19 3.20
CA THR A 95 -9.13 -5.55 3.62
C THR A 95 -10.39 -5.57 4.49
N GLU A 96 -10.48 -4.68 5.46
CA GLU A 96 -11.62 -4.59 6.37
C GLU A 96 -12.90 -4.10 5.69
N ALA A 97 -12.79 -3.11 4.80
CA ALA A 97 -13.91 -2.65 3.98
C ALA A 97 -14.45 -3.78 3.08
N LEU A 98 -13.56 -4.59 2.48
CA LEU A 98 -13.99 -5.75 1.69
C LEU A 98 -14.58 -6.86 2.56
N ARG A 99 -14.04 -7.08 3.76
CA ARG A 99 -14.50 -8.13 4.67
C ARG A 99 -15.88 -7.82 5.26
N THR A 100 -16.10 -6.57 5.64
CA THR A 100 -17.32 -6.12 6.31
C THR A 100 -18.38 -5.58 5.35
N GLN A 101 -17.98 -5.21 4.11
CA GLN A 101 -18.83 -4.48 3.16
C GLN A 101 -19.42 -3.20 3.79
N SER A 102 -18.66 -2.58 4.70
CA SER A 102 -19.04 -1.39 5.45
C SER A 102 -18.05 -0.26 5.23
N ARG A 103 -18.58 0.96 5.18
CA ARG A 103 -17.78 2.20 5.22
C ARG A 103 -17.30 2.51 6.64
N LYS A 104 -18.05 2.10 7.66
CA LYS A 104 -17.68 2.27 9.06
C LYS A 104 -16.80 1.10 9.50
N LEU A 105 -15.57 1.40 9.89
CA LEU A 105 -14.54 0.45 10.29
C LEU A 105 -14.16 0.66 11.75
N GLU A 106 -14.27 -0.41 12.53
CA GLU A 106 -13.81 -0.46 13.92
C GLU A 106 -12.30 -0.74 13.96
N LEU A 107 -11.55 0.06 14.70
CA LEU A 107 -10.09 -0.04 14.84
C LEU A 107 -9.67 -0.95 16.00
N GLY A 108 -10.56 -1.83 16.45
CA GLY A 108 -10.34 -2.77 17.56
C GLY A 108 -10.52 -2.17 18.96
N GLU A 109 -10.50 -3.06 19.95
CA GLU A 109 -10.77 -2.72 21.37
C GLU A 109 -9.61 -2.01 22.09
N SER A 110 -8.39 -2.11 21.54
CA SER A 110 -7.20 -1.48 22.10
C SER A 110 -6.20 -1.08 21.02
N LEU A 111 -5.44 -0.02 21.29
CA LEU A 111 -4.34 0.43 20.42
C LEU A 111 -3.28 -0.67 20.23
N ALA A 112 -2.96 -1.42 21.28
CA ALA A 112 -1.98 -2.50 21.20
C ALA A 112 -2.44 -3.64 20.28
N GLY A 113 -3.72 -4.00 20.31
CA GLY A 113 -4.32 -4.97 19.39
C GLY A 113 -4.20 -4.48 17.95
N PHE A 114 -4.70 -3.27 17.68
CA PHE A 114 -4.64 -2.67 16.35
C PHE A 114 -3.21 -2.55 15.81
N MET A 115 -2.25 -2.16 16.65
CA MET A 115 -0.84 -2.10 16.28
C MET A 115 -0.35 -3.47 15.78
N ARG A 116 -0.69 -4.56 16.46
CA ARG A 116 -0.30 -5.91 16.01
C ARG A 116 -0.96 -6.28 14.68
N ASP A 117 -2.21 -5.91 14.48
CA ASP A 117 -2.96 -6.20 13.25
C ASP A 117 -2.31 -5.57 12.02
N ILE A 118 -1.82 -4.34 12.14
CA ILE A 118 -1.08 -3.66 11.07
C ILE A 118 0.42 -3.98 11.09
N GLY A 119 0.85 -4.92 11.94
CA GLY A 119 2.22 -5.43 12.03
C GLY A 119 3.20 -4.50 12.73
N LEU A 120 2.76 -3.56 13.55
CA LEU A 120 3.61 -2.74 14.43
C LEU A 120 3.83 -3.41 15.79
N ASP A 121 4.86 -2.96 16.51
CA ASP A 121 5.22 -3.52 17.82
C ASP A 121 4.80 -2.56 18.94
N PRO A 122 3.77 -2.90 19.75
CA PRO A 122 3.29 -2.05 20.84
C PRO A 122 4.31 -1.88 21.97
N SER A 123 5.36 -2.72 22.04
CA SER A 123 6.40 -2.65 23.06
C SER A 123 7.51 -1.64 22.76
N THR A 124 7.54 -1.05 21.55
CA THR A 124 8.63 -0.15 21.11
C THR A 124 8.62 1.25 21.75
N GLY A 125 7.91 1.43 22.87
CA GLY A 125 8.03 2.56 23.80
C GLY A 125 7.23 3.81 23.43
N GLY A 126 6.80 4.58 24.44
CA GLY A 126 6.02 5.82 24.29
C GLY A 126 6.82 7.06 23.81
N GLY A 127 8.06 6.88 23.37
CA GLY A 127 8.93 7.97 22.90
C GLY A 127 8.60 8.46 21.49
N LYS A 128 9.19 9.59 21.07
CA LYS A 128 8.95 10.22 19.75
C LYS A 128 9.22 9.30 18.54
N ARG A 129 10.02 8.25 18.71
CA ARG A 129 10.36 7.25 17.68
C ARG A 129 9.58 5.94 17.79
N GLY A 130 8.78 5.77 18.85
CA GLY A 130 8.01 4.55 19.07
C GLY A 130 6.88 4.38 18.07
N ASP A 131 6.51 3.12 17.79
CA ASP A 131 5.51 2.81 16.77
C ASP A 131 4.14 3.41 17.11
N GLY A 132 3.75 3.49 18.39
CA GLY A 132 2.47 4.06 18.80
C GLY A 132 2.32 5.55 18.43
N ARG A 133 3.35 6.38 18.71
CA ARG A 133 3.32 7.81 18.34
C ARG A 133 3.41 8.02 16.84
N ARG A 134 4.20 7.20 16.14
CA ARG A 134 4.30 7.23 14.68
C ARG A 134 2.97 6.85 14.04
N LEU A 135 2.28 5.85 14.61
CA LEU A 135 0.96 5.42 14.18
C LEU A 135 -0.06 6.55 14.34
N GLN A 136 -0.15 7.14 15.53
CA GLN A 136 -1.02 8.29 15.79
C GLN A 136 -0.87 9.38 14.75
N ASN A 137 0.38 9.84 14.55
CA ASN A 137 0.66 10.92 13.62
C ASN A 137 0.28 10.57 12.17
N GLN A 138 0.56 9.33 11.73
CA GLN A 138 0.30 8.91 10.35
C GLN A 138 -1.17 8.60 10.10
N MET A 139 -1.92 8.17 11.11
CA MET A 139 -3.37 8.04 11.04
C MET A 139 -4.05 9.39 10.90
N GLU A 140 -3.72 10.35 11.76
CA GLU A 140 -4.28 11.71 11.67
C GLU A 140 -4.04 12.29 10.26
N ARG A 141 -2.80 12.14 9.75
CA ARG A 141 -2.43 12.57 8.40
C ARG A 141 -3.20 11.86 7.30
N LEU A 142 -3.36 10.54 7.38
CA LEU A 142 -4.04 9.76 6.34
C LEU A 142 -5.54 10.01 6.35
N PHE A 143 -6.17 9.89 7.52
CA PHE A 143 -7.62 9.93 7.67
C PHE A 143 -8.19 11.30 7.34
N ARG A 144 -7.48 12.36 7.71
CA ARG A 144 -7.85 13.75 7.38
C ARG A 144 -7.42 14.18 5.97
N ALA A 145 -6.72 13.35 5.20
CA ALA A 145 -6.28 13.73 3.85
C ALA A 145 -7.41 13.64 2.83
N THR A 146 -7.31 14.48 1.80
CA THR A 146 -8.08 14.33 0.57
C THR A 146 -7.17 13.79 -0.53
N ILE A 147 -7.56 12.66 -1.11
CA ILE A 147 -6.90 11.98 -2.21
C ILE A 147 -7.68 12.29 -3.49
N SER A 148 -6.98 12.74 -4.52
CA SER A 148 -7.58 13.01 -5.82
C SER A 148 -6.89 12.18 -6.90
N LEU A 149 -7.69 11.51 -7.73
CA LEU A 149 -7.21 10.78 -8.89
C LEU A 149 -7.69 11.49 -10.15
N GLU A 150 -6.73 11.88 -10.98
CA GLU A 150 -6.96 12.55 -12.26
C GLU A 150 -6.48 11.66 -13.41
N MET A 151 -7.30 11.48 -14.44
CA MET A 151 -6.96 10.76 -15.66
C MET A 151 -7.10 11.70 -16.87
N MET A 152 -6.07 11.70 -17.70
CA MET A 152 -6.06 12.43 -18.97
C MET A 152 -6.18 11.44 -20.14
N ASP A 153 -7.22 11.54 -20.95
CA ASP A 153 -7.37 10.72 -22.15
C ASP A 153 -7.14 11.60 -23.38
N THR A 154 -6.30 11.15 -24.31
CA THR A 154 -6.12 11.79 -25.61
C THR A 154 -6.71 10.85 -26.65
N LYS A 155 -7.89 11.19 -27.19
CA LYS A 155 -8.54 10.38 -28.23
C LYS A 155 -8.02 10.75 -29.64
N ASP A 156 -7.68 12.03 -29.86
CA ASP A 156 -7.13 12.57 -31.09
C ASP A 156 -6.17 13.74 -30.80
N LYS A 157 -5.38 14.19 -31.80
CA LYS A 157 -4.34 15.24 -31.66
C LYS A 157 -4.85 16.56 -31.04
N ASN A 158 -6.16 16.84 -31.09
CA ASN A 158 -6.76 18.10 -30.61
C ASN A 158 -7.83 17.94 -29.52
N VAL A 159 -8.12 16.73 -29.02
CA VAL A 159 -9.16 16.52 -27.99
C VAL A 159 -8.57 15.87 -26.74
N ILE A 160 -8.49 16.67 -25.66
CA ILE A 160 -8.03 16.23 -24.35
C ILE A 160 -9.25 16.01 -23.45
N GLY A 161 -9.54 14.76 -23.12
CA GLY A 161 -10.49 14.40 -22.08
C GLY A 161 -9.82 14.45 -20.72
N LYS A 162 -10.44 15.12 -19.75
CA LYS A 162 -9.97 15.18 -18.37
C LYS A 162 -11.05 14.67 -17.44
N ARG A 163 -10.72 13.69 -16.60
CA ARG A 163 -11.60 13.15 -15.55
C ARG A 163 -10.88 13.24 -14.21
N TRP A 164 -11.58 13.61 -13.16
CA TRP A 164 -11.04 13.60 -11.82
C TRP A 164 -12.08 13.12 -10.80
N ILE A 165 -11.59 12.55 -9.71
CA ILE A 165 -12.38 12.21 -8.53
C ILE A 165 -11.61 12.64 -7.28
N ASP A 166 -12.19 13.55 -6.51
CA ASP A 166 -11.70 13.93 -5.18
C ASP A 166 -12.39 13.08 -4.12
N MET A 167 -11.60 12.56 -3.17
CA MET A 167 -12.03 11.57 -2.19
C MET A 167 -11.44 11.91 -0.83
N GLN A 168 -12.29 12.13 0.17
CA GLN A 168 -11.85 12.16 1.57
C GLN A 168 -11.64 10.73 2.06
N VAL A 169 -10.53 10.47 2.76
CA VAL A 169 -10.23 9.12 3.25
C VAL A 169 -11.22 8.72 4.35
N ALA A 170 -11.30 9.50 5.43
CA ALA A 170 -12.23 9.29 6.53
C ALA A 170 -12.81 10.66 6.98
N PRO A 171 -13.92 11.12 6.38
CA PRO A 171 -14.58 12.37 6.79
C PRO A 171 -15.04 12.35 8.24
N GLU A 172 -15.43 11.18 8.75
CA GLU A 172 -15.92 10.99 10.12
C GLU A 172 -15.09 9.93 10.84
N GLY A 173 -15.02 10.04 12.15
CA GLY A 173 -14.32 9.08 12.99
C GLY A 173 -14.07 9.60 14.40
N GLU A 174 -13.97 8.66 15.32
CA GLU A 174 -13.68 8.91 16.73
C GLU A 174 -12.51 8.02 17.15
N LEU A 175 -11.46 8.62 17.69
CA LEU A 175 -10.26 7.91 18.13
C LEU A 175 -10.12 8.03 19.65
N TRP A 176 -10.61 7.01 20.34
CA TRP A 176 -10.49 6.84 21.78
C TRP A 176 -9.32 5.91 22.09
N TRP A 177 -8.10 6.42 22.16
CA TRP A 177 -6.92 5.61 22.45
C TRP A 177 -6.04 6.16 23.57
N ASN A 178 -5.68 5.28 24.49
CA ASN A 178 -4.72 5.58 25.53
C ASN A 178 -3.29 5.28 25.05
N PHE A 179 -2.59 6.29 24.51
CA PHE A 179 -1.21 6.14 24.07
C PHE A 179 -0.21 5.95 25.22
N LYS A 180 -0.58 6.28 26.48
CA LYS A 180 0.25 6.03 27.66
C LYS A 180 0.13 4.58 28.13
N ASN A 181 -1.07 4.00 28.03
CA ASN A 181 -1.36 2.58 28.31
C ASN A 181 -2.01 1.90 27.10
N PRO A 182 -1.25 1.55 26.03
CA PRO A 182 -1.82 1.06 24.78
C PRO A 182 -2.63 -0.24 24.88
N GLY A 183 -2.39 -1.05 25.91
CA GLY A 183 -3.12 -2.30 26.16
C GLY A 183 -4.40 -2.12 26.97
N GLN A 184 -4.67 -0.92 27.49
CA GLN A 184 -5.91 -0.64 28.20
C GLN A 184 -7.05 -0.53 27.18
N ALA A 185 -8.05 -1.40 27.30
CA ALA A 185 -9.30 -1.25 26.57
C ALA A 185 -9.96 0.08 26.93
N THR A 186 -10.47 0.79 25.94
CA THR A 186 -11.19 2.03 26.14
C THR A 186 -12.68 1.77 26.26
N LEU A 187 -13.39 2.55 27.08
CA LEU A 187 -14.83 2.40 27.29
C LEU A 187 -15.63 2.62 25.99
N PHE A 188 -15.09 3.42 25.08
CA PHE A 188 -15.60 3.69 23.74
C PHE A 188 -14.68 3.08 22.69
N GLY A 189 -15.25 2.44 21.66
CA GLY A 189 -14.50 1.90 20.53
C GLY A 189 -13.96 3.02 19.64
N SER A 190 -12.79 2.81 19.03
CA SER A 190 -12.27 3.73 18.03
C SER A 190 -12.71 3.31 16.64
N TRP A 191 -13.28 4.22 15.87
CA TRP A 191 -13.81 3.93 14.55
C TRP A 191 -13.53 5.07 13.57
N ILE A 192 -13.55 4.73 12.29
CA ILE A 192 -13.57 5.69 11.19
C ILE A 192 -14.69 5.34 10.23
N GLU A 193 -15.28 6.34 9.59
CA GLU A 193 -16.15 6.12 8.46
C GLU A 193 -15.49 6.64 7.20
N LEU A 194 -15.31 5.74 6.24
CA LEU A 194 -14.70 6.03 4.96
C LEU A 194 -15.59 6.95 4.13
N GLY A 195 -14.99 7.89 3.41
CA GLY A 195 -15.72 8.71 2.46
C GLY A 195 -16.30 7.82 1.36
N GLU A 196 -17.53 8.09 0.93
CA GLU A 196 -18.26 7.24 -0.02
C GLU A 196 -17.46 6.92 -1.28
N LYS A 197 -16.97 7.96 -1.98
CA LYS A 197 -16.13 7.81 -3.17
C LYS A 197 -14.82 7.08 -2.91
N PHE A 198 -14.25 7.26 -1.72
CA PHE A 198 -13.02 6.55 -1.33
C PHE A 198 -13.31 5.05 -1.14
N TYR A 199 -14.37 4.72 -0.43
CA TYR A 199 -14.84 3.35 -0.22
C TYR A 199 -15.11 2.65 -1.56
N GLU A 200 -15.90 3.27 -2.43
CA GLU A 200 -16.19 2.76 -3.78
C GLU A 200 -14.90 2.49 -4.56
N ALA A 201 -13.97 3.44 -4.55
CA ALA A 201 -12.70 3.31 -5.25
C ALA A 201 -11.82 2.17 -4.71
N ILE A 202 -11.83 1.91 -3.40
CA ILE A 202 -10.98 0.86 -2.82
C ILE A 202 -11.55 -0.55 -3.01
N ILE A 203 -12.88 -0.70 -3.04
CA ILE A 203 -13.51 -2.01 -3.24
C ILE A 203 -13.67 -2.40 -4.71
N ALA A 204 -13.59 -1.43 -5.65
CA ALA A 204 -13.88 -1.67 -7.07
C ALA A 204 -12.86 -2.57 -7.78
N SER A 205 -11.58 -2.52 -7.42
CA SER A 205 -10.53 -3.29 -8.09
C SER A 205 -9.38 -3.64 -7.14
N PRO A 206 -9.63 -4.50 -6.14
CA PRO A 206 -8.64 -4.85 -5.15
C PRO A 206 -7.61 -5.85 -5.71
N VAL A 207 -6.34 -5.60 -5.41
CA VAL A 207 -5.22 -6.50 -5.67
C VAL A 207 -4.99 -7.32 -4.40
N PRO A 208 -5.11 -8.67 -4.45
CA PRO A 208 -4.84 -9.53 -3.30
C PRO A 208 -3.33 -9.60 -3.02
N LEU A 209 -2.97 -9.57 -1.74
CA LEU A 209 -1.61 -9.50 -1.21
C LEU A 209 -1.47 -10.40 0.02
N ASP A 210 -0.28 -10.97 0.25
CA ASP A 210 0.00 -11.83 1.39
C ASP A 210 0.46 -11.00 2.60
N LYS A 211 -0.29 -11.05 3.72
CA LYS A 211 0.05 -10.34 4.96
C LYS A 211 1.40 -10.75 5.54
N ARG A 212 1.83 -12.01 5.35
CA ARG A 212 3.14 -12.51 5.81
C ARG A 212 4.26 -11.75 5.11
N ALA A 213 4.15 -11.58 3.79
CA ALA A 213 5.08 -10.77 3.00
C ALA A 213 5.05 -9.28 3.40
N LEU A 214 3.86 -8.70 3.58
CA LEU A 214 3.74 -7.30 4.00
C LEU A 214 4.38 -7.05 5.38
N ARG A 215 4.15 -7.96 6.34
CA ARG A 215 4.76 -7.92 7.67
C ARG A 215 6.29 -7.98 7.59
N ALA A 216 6.84 -8.84 6.74
CA ALA A 216 8.27 -8.96 6.51
C ALA A 216 8.89 -7.69 5.89
N LEU A 217 8.15 -7.03 4.99
CA LEU A 217 8.61 -5.86 4.23
C LEU A 217 8.31 -4.52 4.90
N LYS A 218 7.56 -4.50 6.02
CA LYS A 218 7.03 -3.31 6.70
C LYS A 218 8.03 -2.18 6.97
N ARG A 219 9.32 -2.50 7.09
CA ARG A 219 10.38 -1.51 7.36
C ARG A 219 10.83 -0.71 6.11
N SER A 220 10.27 -0.98 4.94
CA SER A 220 10.59 -0.27 3.70
C SER A 220 9.32 0.09 2.92
N PRO A 221 8.94 1.37 2.83
CA PRO A 221 7.76 1.77 2.05
C PRO A 221 7.93 1.43 0.56
N LEU A 222 9.15 1.57 0.03
CA LEU A 222 9.46 1.14 -1.33
C LEU A 222 9.28 -0.37 -1.51
N ALA A 223 9.65 -1.20 -0.52
CA ALA A 223 9.48 -2.66 -0.67
C ALA A 223 8.00 -3.08 -0.63
N LEU A 224 7.18 -2.43 0.20
CA LEU A 224 5.72 -2.64 0.21
C LEU A 224 5.10 -2.30 -1.15
N ASP A 225 5.46 -1.14 -1.70
CA ASP A 225 4.96 -0.70 -3.00
C ASP A 225 5.42 -1.63 -4.13
N LEU A 226 6.70 -2.03 -4.12
CA LEU A 226 7.26 -2.95 -5.11
C LEU A 226 6.63 -4.36 -5.04
N TYR A 227 6.31 -4.84 -3.85
CA TYR A 227 5.60 -6.11 -3.68
C TYR A 227 4.19 -6.03 -4.27
N ALA A 228 3.42 -5.00 -3.91
CA ALA A 228 2.07 -4.81 -4.45
C ALA A 228 2.09 -4.60 -5.98
N TRP A 229 3.05 -3.81 -6.45
CA TRP A 229 3.29 -3.58 -7.86
C TRP A 229 3.64 -4.87 -8.61
N ALA A 230 4.57 -5.67 -8.09
CA ALA A 230 4.98 -6.93 -8.71
C ALA A 230 3.81 -7.91 -8.80
N THR A 231 3.05 -8.07 -7.71
CA THR A 231 1.85 -8.93 -7.67
C THR A 231 0.83 -8.52 -8.73
N TYR A 232 0.51 -7.22 -8.79
CA TYR A 232 -0.40 -6.69 -9.81
C TYR A 232 0.16 -6.84 -11.22
N LYS A 233 1.46 -6.63 -11.41
CA LYS A 233 2.10 -6.67 -12.73
C LYS A 233 2.12 -8.09 -13.29
N THR A 234 2.51 -9.08 -12.49
CA THR A 234 2.44 -10.49 -12.86
C THR A 234 1.01 -10.91 -13.20
N TYR A 235 0.03 -10.50 -12.37
CA TYR A 235 -1.39 -10.75 -12.66
C TYR A 235 -1.81 -10.15 -14.01
N SER A 236 -1.46 -8.89 -14.26
CA SER A 236 -1.80 -8.20 -15.50
C SER A 236 -1.19 -8.87 -16.73
N LEU A 237 0.08 -9.31 -16.65
CA LEU A 237 0.73 -10.07 -17.72
C LEU A 237 0.00 -11.39 -18.01
N ASN A 238 -0.31 -12.17 -16.96
CA ASN A 238 -1.07 -13.41 -17.08
C ASN A 238 -2.44 -13.18 -17.71
N HIS A 239 -3.18 -12.17 -17.23
CA HIS A 239 -4.52 -11.86 -17.69
C HIS A 239 -4.56 -11.43 -19.15
N HIS A 240 -3.57 -10.66 -19.60
CA HIS A 240 -3.44 -10.21 -20.98
C HIS A 240 -2.65 -11.19 -21.87
N LYS A 241 -2.29 -12.38 -21.36
CA LYS A 241 -1.48 -13.40 -22.07
C LYS A 241 -0.18 -12.83 -22.65
N LYS A 242 0.44 -11.88 -21.95
CA LYS A 242 1.74 -11.30 -22.34
C LYS A 242 2.85 -12.04 -21.62
N VAL A 243 3.74 -12.66 -22.39
CA VAL A 243 4.86 -13.45 -21.83
C VAL A 243 5.79 -12.59 -20.99
N GLU A 244 6.11 -11.39 -21.46
CA GLU A 244 7.00 -10.49 -20.76
C GLU A 244 6.74 -9.01 -21.11
N GLN A 245 7.33 -8.13 -20.31
CA GLN A 245 7.34 -6.70 -20.57
C GLN A 245 8.64 -6.07 -20.08
N PHE A 246 9.27 -5.29 -20.97
CA PHE A 246 10.35 -4.39 -20.61
C PHE A 246 9.83 -3.15 -19.88
N ILE A 247 10.52 -2.77 -18.81
CA ILE A 247 10.23 -1.61 -17.99
C ILE A 247 11.48 -0.75 -17.88
N PRO A 248 11.49 0.43 -18.53
CA PRO A 248 12.58 1.38 -18.38
C PRO A 248 12.63 1.90 -16.93
N TRP A 249 13.83 1.99 -16.37
CA TRP A 249 13.99 2.47 -15.00
C TRP A 249 13.49 3.92 -14.81
N HIS A 250 13.57 4.77 -15.85
CA HIS A 250 13.10 6.16 -15.79
C HIS A 250 11.56 6.23 -15.64
N ALA A 251 10.84 5.39 -16.39
CA ALA A 251 9.38 5.29 -16.32
C ALA A 251 8.96 4.70 -14.96
N PHE A 252 9.72 3.72 -14.48
CA PHE A 252 9.48 3.11 -13.17
C PHE A 252 9.72 4.08 -12.01
N MET A 253 10.72 4.96 -12.13
CA MET A 253 10.98 6.03 -11.17
C MET A 253 9.84 7.05 -11.14
N ALA A 254 9.31 7.46 -12.29
CA ALA A 254 8.14 8.35 -12.32
C ALA A 254 6.95 7.73 -11.58
N GLN A 255 6.75 6.42 -11.75
CA GLN A 255 5.67 5.68 -11.09
C GLN A 255 5.83 5.55 -9.57
N LEU A 256 7.01 5.16 -9.06
CA LEU A 256 7.18 4.78 -7.65
C LEU A 256 8.16 5.66 -6.87
N GLY A 257 9.08 6.33 -7.55
CA GLY A 257 10.28 6.94 -6.97
C GLY A 257 10.48 8.42 -7.30
N ALA A 258 9.42 9.17 -7.59
CA ALA A 258 9.51 10.58 -8.01
C ALA A 258 10.19 11.51 -6.98
N GLU A 259 10.36 11.05 -5.73
CA GLU A 259 11.03 11.79 -4.65
C GLU A 259 12.55 11.59 -4.59
N TYR A 260 13.13 10.66 -5.37
CA TYR A 260 14.57 10.43 -5.37
C TYR A 260 15.26 11.47 -6.27
N ASN A 261 16.35 12.07 -5.77
CA ASN A 261 17.08 13.14 -6.46
C ASN A 261 17.64 12.72 -7.83
N ASP A 262 17.97 11.43 -8.00
CA ASP A 262 18.42 10.91 -9.29
C ASP A 262 18.02 9.45 -9.50
N HIS A 263 18.07 9.09 -10.78
CA HIS A 263 17.70 7.78 -11.30
C HIS A 263 18.60 6.63 -10.83
N LYS A 264 19.90 6.88 -10.61
CA LYS A 264 20.87 5.86 -10.16
C LYS A 264 20.58 5.46 -8.70
N ASN A 265 20.26 6.44 -7.86
CA ASN A 265 19.87 6.26 -6.47
C ASN A 265 18.56 5.50 -6.35
N PHE A 266 17.56 5.83 -7.17
CA PHE A 266 16.33 5.04 -7.24
C PHE A 266 16.61 3.60 -7.65
N LYS A 267 17.32 3.38 -8.76
CA LYS A 267 17.69 2.03 -9.25
C LYS A 267 18.38 1.21 -8.15
N LYS A 268 19.37 1.78 -7.45
CA LYS A 268 20.07 1.11 -6.34
C LYS A 268 19.12 0.67 -5.23
N LYS A 269 18.23 1.57 -4.78
CA LYS A 269 17.25 1.28 -3.72
C LYS A 269 16.19 0.27 -4.17
N ALA A 270 15.69 0.40 -5.40
CA ALA A 270 14.73 -0.52 -5.98
C ALA A 270 15.31 -1.93 -6.12
N LYS A 271 16.55 -2.08 -6.60
CA LYS A 271 17.25 -3.38 -6.65
C LYS A 271 17.36 -4.02 -5.27
N ALA A 272 17.77 -3.25 -4.25
CA ALA A 272 17.88 -3.76 -2.88
C ALA A 272 16.53 -4.17 -2.30
N ALA A 273 15.46 -3.41 -2.60
CA ALA A 273 14.10 -3.74 -2.17
C ALA A 273 13.54 -4.97 -2.92
N PHE A 274 13.76 -5.07 -4.24
CA PHE A 274 13.36 -6.24 -5.03
C PHE A 274 14.03 -7.54 -4.56
N LYS A 275 15.28 -7.49 -4.10
CA LYS A 275 15.92 -8.66 -3.47
C LYS A 275 15.09 -9.20 -2.29
N LYS A 276 14.58 -8.31 -1.44
CA LYS A 276 13.71 -8.69 -0.31
C LYS A 276 12.34 -9.18 -0.80
N VAL A 277 11.76 -8.50 -1.79
CA VAL A 277 10.47 -8.88 -2.39
C VAL A 277 10.53 -10.29 -2.96
N ARG A 278 11.59 -10.65 -3.70
CA ARG A 278 11.78 -12.00 -4.25
C ARG A 278 11.84 -13.09 -3.16
N SER A 279 12.42 -12.79 -1.99
CA SER A 279 12.44 -13.74 -0.88
C SER A 279 11.05 -14.12 -0.39
N VAL A 280 10.09 -13.17 -0.42
CA VAL A 280 8.70 -13.39 0.03
C VAL A 280 7.71 -13.46 -1.14
N TYR A 281 8.21 -13.56 -2.36
CA TYR A 281 7.42 -13.78 -3.56
C TYR A 281 8.20 -14.69 -4.53
N PRO A 282 8.27 -16.00 -4.25
CA PRO A 282 9.09 -16.93 -5.03
C PRO A 282 8.70 -17.04 -6.52
N GLY A 283 7.43 -16.74 -6.86
CA GLY A 283 6.93 -16.75 -8.23
C GLY A 283 7.25 -15.50 -9.05
N LEU A 284 8.00 -14.53 -8.51
CA LEU A 284 8.35 -13.30 -9.20
C LEU A 284 9.49 -13.51 -10.21
N GLU A 285 9.12 -13.57 -11.48
CA GLU A 285 10.06 -13.69 -12.60
C GLU A 285 10.49 -12.30 -13.11
N MET A 286 11.73 -11.92 -12.84
CA MET A 286 12.28 -10.63 -13.27
C MET A 286 13.78 -10.72 -13.58
N GLU A 287 14.22 -9.98 -14.59
CA GLU A 287 15.61 -9.95 -15.04
C GLU A 287 16.05 -8.50 -15.31
N GLU A 288 17.24 -8.12 -14.83
CA GLU A 288 17.80 -6.81 -15.14
C GLU A 288 18.44 -6.84 -16.52
N VAL A 289 18.13 -5.84 -17.34
CA VAL A 289 18.72 -5.65 -18.68
C VAL A 289 19.19 -4.21 -18.80
N ASP A 290 19.84 -3.86 -19.91
CA ASP A 290 20.28 -2.48 -20.11
C ASP A 290 19.09 -1.50 -20.13
N GLY A 291 19.26 -0.33 -19.52
CA GLY A 291 18.23 0.71 -19.41
C GLY A 291 17.01 0.39 -18.52
N GLY A 292 16.80 -0.86 -18.09
CA GLY A 292 15.57 -1.28 -17.42
C GLY A 292 15.61 -2.66 -16.77
N PHE A 293 14.46 -3.31 -16.76
CA PHE A 293 14.32 -4.71 -16.38
C PHE A 293 13.14 -5.34 -17.14
N ILE A 294 13.19 -6.65 -17.35
CA ILE A 294 12.11 -7.44 -17.91
C ILE A 294 11.38 -8.11 -16.74
N ILE A 295 10.06 -8.00 -16.72
CA ILE A 295 9.18 -8.80 -15.84
C ILE A 295 8.38 -9.76 -16.70
N ARG A 296 8.25 -11.01 -16.26
CA ARG A 296 7.59 -12.08 -17.02
C ARG A 296 6.28 -12.49 -16.36
N GLN A 297 5.41 -13.09 -17.15
CA GLN A 297 4.27 -13.83 -16.62
C GLN A 297 4.78 -14.94 -15.69
N GLY A 298 3.98 -15.31 -14.70
CA GLY A 298 4.43 -16.24 -13.65
C GLY A 298 3.36 -16.54 -12.63
N LYS A 299 3.72 -17.23 -11.55
CA LYS A 299 2.79 -17.47 -10.44
C LYS A 299 2.51 -16.15 -9.73
N THR A 300 1.24 -15.79 -9.54
CA THR A 300 0.86 -14.62 -8.72
C THR A 300 1.16 -14.89 -7.25
N ALA A 301 1.43 -13.85 -6.45
CA ALA A 301 1.73 -14.01 -5.03
C ALA A 301 0.56 -14.63 -4.25
N ILE A 302 -0.67 -14.40 -4.71
CA ILE A 302 -1.88 -15.10 -4.26
C ILE A 302 -2.60 -15.64 -5.48
N ARG A 303 -3.10 -16.87 -5.42
CA ARG A 303 -3.88 -17.43 -6.51
C ARG A 303 -5.24 -16.74 -6.58
N GLN A 304 -5.50 -16.04 -7.67
CA GLN A 304 -6.85 -15.52 -7.89
C GLN A 304 -7.78 -16.65 -8.32
N LYS A 305 -8.90 -16.84 -7.59
CA LYS A 305 -10.03 -17.62 -8.12
C LYS A 305 -10.50 -16.91 -9.38
N GLN A 306 -10.53 -17.61 -10.52
CA GLN A 306 -11.13 -17.05 -11.73
C GLN A 306 -12.58 -16.70 -11.40
N SER A 307 -12.88 -15.41 -11.29
CA SER A 307 -14.26 -14.96 -11.26
C SER A 307 -14.89 -15.42 -12.57
N ARG A 308 -15.85 -16.35 -12.48
CA ARG A 308 -16.79 -16.61 -13.57
C ARG A 308 -17.54 -15.31 -13.78
N ARG A 309 -17.04 -14.45 -14.67
CA ARG A 309 -17.85 -13.37 -15.24
C ARG A 309 -19.10 -14.06 -15.78
N LYS A 310 -20.24 -13.89 -15.10
CA LYS A 310 -21.53 -14.08 -15.75
C LYS A 310 -21.48 -13.15 -16.95
N LEU A 311 -21.42 -13.71 -18.16
CA LEU A 311 -21.78 -12.96 -19.35
C LEU A 311 -23.21 -12.48 -19.09
N SER A 312 -23.36 -11.21 -18.72
CA SER A 312 -24.63 -10.52 -18.90
C SER A 312 -24.74 -10.30 -20.40
N THR A 313 -25.37 -11.28 -21.03
CA THR A 313 -25.84 -11.23 -22.40
C THR A 313 -27.09 -10.34 -22.40
N LYS A 314 -27.03 -9.21 -23.12
CA LYS A 314 -28.17 -8.37 -23.58
C LYS A 314 -28.90 -7.60 -22.45
N ILE A 315 -29.47 -6.41 -22.66
CA ILE A 315 -30.37 -6.01 -23.76
C ILE A 315 -30.21 -4.51 -24.09
N SER A 316 -30.22 -4.26 -25.40
CA SER A 316 -30.50 -3.02 -26.13
C SER A 316 -31.73 -2.24 -25.64
N GLY A 317 -31.57 -0.91 -25.53
CA GLY A 317 -32.63 0.09 -25.40
C GLY A 317 -32.00 1.47 -25.37
#